data_AF-A0A2V9L7G3-F1
#
_entry.id   AF-A0A2V9L7G3-F1
#
_cell.length_a   1.000
_cell.length_b   1.000
_cell.length_c   1.000
_cell.angle_alpha   90.00
_cell.angle_beta   90.00
_cell.angle_gamma   90.00
#
_symmetry.space_group_name_H-M   'P 1'
#
loop_
_entity.id
_entity.type
_entity.pdbx_description
1 polymer ?
#
loop_
_entity_poly.entity_id
_entity_poly.type
_entity_poly.pdbx_seq_one_letter_code
_entity_poly.pdbx_strand_id
1 'polypeptide(L)'
;MFKTRIVSAVALLAVACSTAPPPAPSPQKPAALGSIERLDPAFDELVPKDAQLEKVAGGFTFTEGPLWRPSGALWFSDVVGNVVRQWSPDGTVTEILNPGGYDGKGNLPAGGYNGPNGMTADKDGAVLLCQHGYRRIVRISKDMKITTVADKYQGKRLNSPNDVVFRADGSFYFTDPPYGLPKGDDDSAKELKFNAVFRMAKGKLQPVIKDLSRPNGIAISPDQKTLYIANSEEKNRIWMAYDIADDGTVSNARLFANVTSEKDAGVPDGMKVDSKGNIWASGPAGIWVFSPEGKHLGTIKMPELPANCNWGDDGKSLYITARTSLYRVKLAVEGEKQIYP
;
A
#
# COMPACT_ATOMS: atom_id res chain seq x y z
N MET A 1 19.23 -57.68 -83.49
CA MET A 1 18.91 -56.39 -82.82
C MET A 1 18.27 -56.70 -81.48
N PHE A 2 18.99 -56.56 -80.37
CA PHE A 2 18.45 -56.25 -79.04
C PHE A 2 19.66 -55.87 -78.18
N LYS A 3 19.73 -54.61 -77.73
CA LYS A 3 20.84 -54.05 -76.93
C LYS A 3 20.51 -54.24 -75.45
N THR A 4 21.30 -55.03 -74.74
CA THR A 4 21.25 -55.17 -73.28
C THR A 4 22.09 -54.05 -72.65
N ARG A 5 21.48 -53.15 -71.87
CA ARG A 5 22.19 -52.15 -71.07
C ARG A 5 22.42 -52.70 -69.66
N ILE A 6 23.69 -52.85 -69.27
CA ILE A 6 24.10 -53.09 -67.88
C ILE A 6 24.26 -51.71 -67.23
N VAL A 7 23.52 -51.46 -66.15
CA VAL A 7 23.67 -50.26 -65.31
C VAL A 7 24.39 -50.69 -64.04
N SER A 8 25.65 -50.27 -63.90
CA SER A 8 26.42 -50.42 -62.66
C SER A 8 26.03 -49.30 -61.69
N ALA A 9 25.41 -49.66 -60.56
CA ALA A 9 25.13 -48.72 -59.48
C ALA A 9 26.37 -48.61 -58.57
N VAL A 10 26.99 -47.42 -58.55
CA VAL A 10 28.03 -47.07 -57.58
C VAL A 10 27.34 -46.56 -56.32
N ALA A 11 27.46 -47.30 -55.21
CA ALA A 11 27.00 -46.85 -53.90
C ALA A 11 28.05 -45.91 -53.28
N LEU A 12 27.76 -44.61 -53.22
CA LEU A 12 28.50 -43.66 -52.39
C LEU A 12 28.01 -43.81 -50.94
N LEU A 13 28.87 -44.29 -50.04
CA LEU A 13 28.69 -44.12 -48.60
C LEU A 13 29.01 -42.67 -48.22
N ALA A 14 27.96 -41.88 -47.94
CA ALA A 14 28.10 -40.61 -47.26
C ALA A 14 28.22 -40.87 -45.75
N VAL A 15 29.42 -40.67 -45.19
CA VAL A 15 29.63 -40.64 -43.73
C VAL A 15 29.09 -39.31 -43.21
N ALA A 16 27.85 -39.31 -42.75
CA ALA A 16 27.27 -38.17 -42.07
C ALA A 16 27.80 -38.11 -40.63
N CYS A 17 28.74 -37.19 -40.36
CA CYS A 17 29.08 -36.80 -39.00
C CYS A 17 27.86 -36.12 -38.37
N SER A 18 27.09 -36.85 -37.57
CA SER A 18 26.02 -36.29 -36.76
C SER A 18 26.63 -35.49 -35.61
N THR A 19 26.69 -34.17 -35.76
CA THR A 19 26.92 -33.28 -34.63
C THR A 19 25.61 -33.11 -33.89
N ALA A 20 25.54 -33.59 -32.64
CA ALA A 20 24.40 -33.33 -31.77
C ALA A 20 24.19 -31.80 -31.66
N PRO A 21 22.94 -31.31 -31.71
CA PRO A 21 22.65 -29.90 -31.51
C PRO A 21 23.16 -29.46 -30.12
N PRO A 22 23.64 -28.22 -29.98
CA PRO A 22 24.10 -27.71 -28.70
C PRO A 22 22.97 -27.80 -27.66
N PRO A 23 23.30 -28.07 -26.38
CA PRO A 23 22.31 -28.12 -25.32
C PRO A 23 21.53 -26.81 -25.28
N ALA A 24 20.21 -26.92 -25.12
CA ALA A 24 19.35 -25.76 -24.96
C ALA A 24 19.86 -24.90 -23.78
N PRO A 25 19.90 -23.57 -23.92
CA PRO A 25 20.30 -22.71 -22.83
C PRO A 25 19.42 -23.00 -21.61
N SER A 26 20.05 -23.22 -20.46
CA SER A 26 19.35 -23.37 -19.19
C SER A 26 18.37 -22.21 -19.00
N PRO A 27 17.13 -22.43 -18.54
CA PRO A 27 16.20 -21.34 -18.28
C PRO A 27 16.86 -20.32 -17.36
N GLN A 28 17.12 -19.13 -17.91
CA GLN A 28 17.75 -18.04 -17.18
C GLN A 28 16.76 -17.64 -16.09
N LYS A 29 17.17 -17.73 -14.82
CA LYS A 29 16.34 -17.26 -13.71
C LYS A 29 15.94 -15.81 -14.02
N PRO A 30 14.63 -15.46 -14.02
CA PRO A 30 14.21 -14.09 -14.27
C PRO A 30 15.00 -13.14 -13.38
N ALA A 31 15.39 -11.99 -13.92
CA ALA A 31 16.04 -10.96 -13.12
C ALA A 31 15.14 -10.61 -11.92
N ALA A 32 15.74 -10.52 -10.73
CA ALA A 32 14.99 -10.20 -9.52
C ALA A 32 14.35 -8.80 -9.65
N LEU A 33 13.08 -8.69 -9.27
CA LEU A 33 12.40 -7.40 -9.16
C LEU A 33 12.88 -6.72 -7.86
N GLY A 34 13.49 -5.54 -7.98
CA GLY A 34 14.00 -4.80 -6.82
C GLY A 34 15.15 -5.52 -6.10
N SER A 35 15.34 -5.19 -4.82
CA SER A 35 16.34 -5.84 -3.95
C SER A 35 15.92 -5.79 -2.48
N ILE A 36 16.52 -6.64 -1.64
CA ILE A 36 16.26 -6.67 -0.20
C ILE A 36 17.56 -6.29 0.52
N GLU A 37 17.58 -5.08 1.07
CA GLU A 37 18.66 -4.56 1.89
C GLU A 37 18.46 -5.03 3.34
N ARG A 38 19.51 -5.60 3.92
CA ARG A 38 19.49 -6.17 5.28
C ARG A 38 20.54 -5.45 6.11
N LEU A 39 20.10 -4.73 7.14
CA LEU A 39 20.98 -3.89 7.97
C LEU A 39 21.18 -4.46 9.37
N ASP A 40 20.20 -5.22 9.86
CA ASP A 40 20.23 -5.84 11.18
C ASP A 40 19.89 -7.35 11.11
N PRO A 41 20.56 -8.22 11.88
CA PRO A 41 20.25 -9.65 11.93
C PRO A 41 18.79 -9.96 12.32
N ALA A 42 18.13 -9.13 13.13
CA ALA A 42 16.73 -9.33 13.49
C ALA A 42 15.78 -9.29 12.27
N PHE A 43 16.20 -8.65 11.17
CA PHE A 43 15.45 -8.63 9.92
C PHE A 43 15.29 -10.02 9.29
N ASP A 44 16.23 -10.93 9.54
CA ASP A 44 16.20 -12.29 8.99
C ASP A 44 15.10 -13.16 9.60
N GLU A 45 14.60 -12.80 10.78
CA GLU A 45 13.41 -13.43 11.36
C GLU A 45 12.10 -12.98 10.70
N LEU A 46 12.12 -11.87 9.97
CA LEU A 46 10.94 -11.25 9.39
C LEU A 46 10.86 -11.54 7.89
N VAL A 47 12.00 -11.46 7.20
CA VAL A 47 12.12 -11.63 5.74
C VAL A 47 13.03 -12.82 5.43
N PRO A 48 12.49 -13.94 4.93
CA PRO A 48 13.29 -15.10 4.51
C PRO A 48 14.42 -14.71 3.55
N LYS A 49 15.57 -15.42 3.61
CA LYS A 49 16.73 -15.12 2.77
C LYS A 49 16.46 -15.29 1.27
N ASP A 50 15.55 -16.20 0.94
CA ASP A 50 15.10 -16.50 -0.41
C ASP A 50 13.87 -15.71 -0.84
N ALA A 51 13.32 -14.84 0.02
CA ALA A 51 12.17 -14.00 -0.30
C ALA A 51 12.35 -13.27 -1.63
N GLN A 52 11.32 -13.33 -2.48
CA GLN A 52 11.29 -12.68 -3.79
C GLN A 52 10.13 -11.69 -3.84
N LEU A 53 10.38 -10.55 -4.48
CA LEU A 53 9.33 -9.62 -4.84
C LEU A 53 8.67 -10.08 -6.15
N GLU A 54 7.35 -10.14 -6.15
CA GLU A 54 6.54 -10.54 -7.29
C GLU A 54 5.65 -9.38 -7.72
N LYS A 55 5.61 -9.05 -9.02
CA LYS A 55 4.59 -8.15 -9.57
C LYS A 55 3.35 -8.97 -9.91
N VAL A 56 2.24 -8.74 -9.22
CA VAL A 56 1.02 -9.56 -9.36
C VAL A 56 -0.06 -8.89 -10.22
N ALA A 57 0.01 -7.57 -10.39
CA ALA A 57 -0.83 -6.81 -11.32
C ALA A 57 -0.18 -5.46 -11.69
N GLY A 58 -0.65 -4.84 -12.78
CA GLY A 58 -0.22 -3.50 -13.16
C GLY A 58 -1.10 -2.88 -14.26
N GLY A 59 -0.72 -1.69 -14.73
CA GLY A 59 -1.50 -0.92 -15.68
C GLY A 59 -2.49 0.05 -15.02
N PHE A 60 -2.27 0.36 -13.74
CA PHE A 60 -3.04 1.34 -12.98
C PHE A 60 -2.42 2.73 -13.07
N THR A 61 -3.08 3.74 -12.51
CA THR A 61 -2.52 5.11 -12.54
C THR A 61 -1.78 5.46 -11.25
N PHE A 62 -2.43 5.33 -10.09
CA PHE A 62 -1.78 5.52 -8.79
C PHE A 62 -2.45 4.65 -7.72
N THR A 63 -1.80 3.55 -7.36
CA THR A 63 -2.32 2.54 -6.44
C THR A 63 -2.08 2.90 -4.97
N GLU A 64 -3.07 2.64 -4.12
CA GLU A 64 -3.11 3.00 -2.70
C GLU A 64 -3.97 2.03 -1.87
N GLY A 65 -3.89 2.17 -0.55
CA GLY A 65 -4.83 1.58 0.41
C GLY A 65 -5.15 0.10 0.21
N PRO A 66 -4.17 -0.82 0.15
CA PRO A 66 -4.45 -2.24 0.00
C PRO A 66 -5.13 -2.80 1.27
N LEU A 67 -6.18 -3.59 1.07
CA LEU A 67 -6.95 -4.24 2.12
C LEU A 67 -7.32 -5.66 1.71
N TRP A 68 -6.75 -6.64 2.41
CA TRP A 68 -7.15 -8.03 2.23
C TRP A 68 -8.56 -8.25 2.79
N ARG A 69 -9.37 -9.01 2.05
CA ARG A 69 -10.77 -9.27 2.36
C ARG A 69 -10.99 -10.74 2.72
N PRO A 70 -11.93 -11.05 3.63
CA PRO A 70 -12.29 -12.45 3.96
C PRO A 70 -12.72 -13.30 2.77
N SER A 71 -13.12 -12.67 1.66
CA SER A 71 -13.41 -13.35 0.39
C SER A 71 -12.17 -13.91 -0.32
N GLY A 72 -10.96 -13.74 0.24
CA GLY A 72 -9.71 -14.18 -0.38
C GLY A 72 -9.26 -13.28 -1.53
N ALA A 73 -9.54 -11.99 -1.44
CA ALA A 73 -9.22 -11.02 -2.47
C ALA A 73 -8.64 -9.74 -1.85
N LEU A 74 -7.80 -9.03 -2.60
CA LEU A 74 -7.23 -7.75 -2.19
C LEU A 74 -8.04 -6.61 -2.80
N TRP A 75 -8.63 -5.76 -1.97
CA TRP A 75 -9.14 -4.46 -2.40
C TRP A 75 -8.02 -3.43 -2.38
N PHE A 76 -8.01 -2.51 -3.32
CA PHE A 76 -7.07 -1.39 -3.34
C PHE A 76 -7.65 -0.22 -4.14
N SER A 77 -7.15 0.98 -3.87
CA SER A 77 -7.57 2.20 -4.56
C SER A 77 -6.66 2.46 -5.76
N ASP A 78 -7.23 2.90 -6.88
CA ASP A 78 -6.54 3.64 -7.94
C ASP A 78 -6.98 5.10 -7.83
N VAL A 79 -6.21 5.90 -7.08
CA VAL A 79 -6.62 7.24 -6.62
C VAL A 79 -6.86 8.19 -7.79
N VAL A 80 -5.95 8.16 -8.77
CA VAL A 80 -6.08 8.99 -9.97
C VAL A 80 -7.09 8.40 -10.94
N GLY A 81 -7.18 7.06 -11.01
CA GLY A 81 -8.23 6.37 -11.76
C GLY A 81 -9.64 6.51 -11.20
N ASN A 82 -9.79 7.09 -10.00
CA ASN A 82 -11.06 7.27 -9.29
C ASN A 82 -11.87 5.97 -9.15
N VAL A 83 -11.21 4.86 -8.80
CA VAL A 83 -11.84 3.55 -8.70
C VAL A 83 -11.27 2.73 -7.54
N VAL A 84 -12.14 2.02 -6.83
CA VAL A 84 -11.72 0.92 -5.95
C VAL A 84 -11.71 -0.35 -6.78
N ARG A 85 -10.58 -1.06 -6.77
CA ARG A 85 -10.37 -2.30 -7.50
C ARG A 85 -10.30 -3.49 -6.55
N GLN A 86 -10.55 -4.67 -7.08
CA GLN A 86 -10.27 -5.94 -6.43
C GLN A 86 -9.31 -6.75 -7.30
N TRP A 87 -8.27 -7.31 -6.69
CA TRP A 87 -7.41 -8.32 -7.27
C TRP A 87 -7.68 -9.67 -6.60
N SER A 88 -7.77 -10.73 -7.40
CA SER A 88 -7.95 -12.11 -6.93
C SER A 88 -6.68 -12.93 -7.17
N PRO A 89 -6.41 -14.00 -6.39
CA PRO A 89 -5.20 -14.81 -6.52
C PRO A 89 -4.97 -15.46 -7.89
N ASP A 90 -6.00 -15.58 -8.71
CA ASP A 90 -5.92 -16.05 -10.10
C ASP A 90 -5.40 -14.98 -11.09
N GLY A 91 -5.11 -13.77 -10.61
CA GLY A 91 -4.64 -12.64 -11.40
C GLY A 91 -5.74 -11.72 -11.91
N THR A 92 -7.02 -12.04 -11.66
CA THR A 92 -8.16 -11.25 -12.14
C THR A 92 -8.26 -9.93 -11.38
N VAL A 93 -8.47 -8.83 -12.13
CA VAL A 93 -8.74 -7.50 -11.57
C VAL A 93 -10.12 -7.02 -11.99
N THR A 94 -10.95 -6.63 -11.02
CA THR A 94 -12.30 -6.07 -11.25
C THR A 94 -12.48 -4.73 -10.55
N GLU A 95 -13.48 -3.97 -10.99
CA GLU A 95 -13.89 -2.73 -10.34
C GLU A 95 -14.98 -3.01 -9.29
N ILE A 96 -14.81 -2.42 -8.11
CA ILE A 96 -15.74 -2.55 -6.97
C ILE A 96 -16.57 -1.28 -6.78
N LEU A 97 -15.95 -0.12 -6.95
CA LEU A 97 -16.60 1.17 -6.81
C LEU A 97 -16.02 2.18 -7.82
N ASN A 98 -16.83 2.56 -8.81
CA ASN A 98 -16.50 3.52 -9.84
C ASN A 98 -17.71 4.46 -10.08
N PRO A 99 -17.63 5.74 -9.70
CA PRO A 99 -16.48 6.43 -9.12
C PRO A 99 -16.24 6.08 -7.64
N GLY A 100 -14.97 5.94 -7.25
CA GLY A 100 -14.53 5.60 -5.91
C GLY A 100 -14.39 6.78 -4.95
N GLY A 101 -14.15 8.00 -5.44
CA GLY A 101 -13.86 9.19 -4.63
C GLY A 101 -14.76 10.40 -4.86
N TYR A 102 -15.21 10.64 -6.10
CA TYR A 102 -16.19 11.67 -6.44
C TYR A 102 -16.82 11.45 -7.82
N ASP A 103 -18.06 11.87 -8.03
CA ASP A 103 -18.82 11.68 -9.28
C ASP A 103 -18.63 12.78 -10.32
N GLY A 104 -17.55 13.57 -10.23
CA GLY A 104 -17.30 14.67 -11.15
C GLY A 104 -18.18 15.90 -10.92
N LYS A 105 -19.17 15.85 -10.03
CA LYS A 105 -20.03 16.99 -9.69
C LYS A 105 -19.31 17.95 -8.74
N GLY A 106 -18.38 18.72 -9.29
CA GLY A 106 -17.61 19.74 -8.58
C GLY A 106 -16.52 20.34 -9.46
N ASN A 107 -15.77 21.32 -8.92
CA ASN A 107 -14.71 22.01 -9.65
C ASN A 107 -13.34 21.33 -9.51
N LEU A 108 -13.30 20.00 -9.33
CA LEU A 108 -12.06 19.24 -9.19
C LEU A 108 -11.59 18.73 -10.57
N PRO A 109 -10.31 18.88 -10.91
CA PRO A 109 -9.79 18.50 -12.22
C PRO A 109 -9.87 16.99 -12.43
N ALA A 110 -10.33 16.56 -13.61
CA ALA A 110 -10.28 15.15 -13.99
C ALA A 110 -8.83 14.63 -13.95
N GLY A 111 -8.63 13.40 -13.52
CA GLY A 111 -7.29 12.80 -13.37
C GLY A 111 -6.43 13.41 -12.24
N GLY A 112 -7.01 14.23 -11.36
CA GLY A 112 -6.37 14.64 -10.11
C GLY A 112 -6.44 13.55 -9.03
N TYR A 113 -5.85 13.82 -7.86
CA TYR A 113 -5.91 12.95 -6.67
C TYR A 113 -7.28 13.00 -5.98
N ASN A 114 -8.36 12.81 -6.72
CA ASN A 114 -9.72 13.02 -6.25
C ASN A 114 -10.46 11.70 -5.95
N GLY A 115 -9.82 10.56 -6.17
CA GLY A 115 -10.39 9.23 -6.03
C GLY A 115 -10.48 8.70 -4.59
N PRO A 116 -10.72 7.39 -4.46
CA PRO A 116 -10.60 6.69 -3.18
C PRO A 116 -9.13 6.64 -2.76
N ASN A 117 -8.84 6.50 -1.47
CA ASN A 117 -7.47 6.36 -0.97
C ASN A 117 -7.36 5.23 0.06
N GLY A 118 -6.91 5.50 1.29
CA GLY A 118 -6.75 4.52 2.35
C GLY A 118 -8.08 3.89 2.77
N MET A 119 -8.00 2.64 3.21
CA MET A 119 -9.15 1.87 3.67
C MET A 119 -8.77 0.87 4.76
N THR A 120 -9.73 0.54 5.61
CA THR A 120 -9.55 -0.44 6.69
C THR A 120 -10.85 -1.20 6.96
N ALA A 121 -10.74 -2.44 7.45
CA ALA A 121 -11.88 -3.29 7.76
C ALA A 121 -12.35 -3.12 9.21
N ASP A 122 -13.67 -3.14 9.40
CA ASP A 122 -14.34 -3.21 10.70
C ASP A 122 -14.63 -4.67 11.08
N LYS A 123 -14.92 -4.95 12.36
CA LYS A 123 -15.17 -6.29 12.92
C LYS A 123 -16.37 -7.03 12.33
N ASP A 124 -17.31 -6.30 11.74
CA ASP A 124 -18.46 -6.86 11.04
C ASP A 124 -18.19 -7.11 9.55
N GLY A 125 -16.98 -6.80 9.09
CA GLY A 125 -16.53 -6.96 7.71
C GLY A 125 -16.93 -5.79 6.82
N ALA A 126 -17.44 -4.69 7.36
CA ALA A 126 -17.51 -3.45 6.59
C ALA A 126 -16.14 -2.84 6.35
N VAL A 127 -16.09 -1.84 5.48
CA VAL A 127 -14.86 -1.12 5.11
C VAL A 127 -15.07 0.37 5.37
N LEU A 128 -14.14 1.00 6.09
CA LEU A 128 -14.00 2.46 6.01
C LEU A 128 -13.14 2.80 4.81
N LEU A 129 -13.58 3.80 4.05
CA LEU A 129 -12.89 4.28 2.85
C LEU A 129 -12.74 5.81 2.93
N CYS A 130 -11.50 6.26 2.75
CA CYS A 130 -11.17 7.66 2.53
C CYS A 130 -11.52 8.07 1.09
N GLN A 131 -12.30 9.14 0.92
CA GLN A 131 -12.68 9.69 -0.38
C GLN A 131 -12.17 11.13 -0.51
N HIS A 132 -11.11 11.34 -1.31
CA HIS A 132 -10.49 12.65 -1.48
C HIS A 132 -11.47 13.67 -2.06
N GLY A 133 -12.08 13.39 -3.21
CA GLY A 133 -12.89 14.37 -3.92
C GLY A 133 -14.19 14.74 -3.19
N TYR A 134 -14.86 13.78 -2.53
CA TYR A 134 -15.97 14.09 -1.63
C TYR A 134 -15.53 14.74 -0.31
N ARG A 135 -14.26 14.61 0.06
CA ARG A 135 -13.66 15.13 1.31
C ARG A 135 -14.34 14.54 2.54
N ARG A 136 -14.42 13.20 2.58
CA ARG A 136 -15.13 12.45 3.62
C ARG A 136 -14.55 11.06 3.81
N ILE A 137 -14.94 10.45 4.93
CA ILE A 137 -14.84 9.02 5.17
C ILE A 137 -16.23 8.42 5.02
N VAL A 138 -16.32 7.33 4.29
CA VAL A 138 -17.53 6.52 4.18
C VAL A 138 -17.31 5.16 4.79
N ARG A 139 -18.41 4.56 5.23
CA ARG A 139 -18.50 3.15 5.58
C ARG A 139 -19.24 2.41 4.49
N ILE A 140 -18.60 1.37 3.94
CA ILE A 140 -19.15 0.45 2.95
C ILE A 140 -19.51 -0.83 3.71
N SER A 141 -20.80 -1.08 3.83
CA SER A 141 -21.35 -2.29 4.45
C SER A 141 -21.13 -3.54 3.58
N LYS A 142 -21.38 -4.73 4.13
CA LYS A 142 -21.24 -6.02 3.41
C LYS A 142 -22.12 -6.12 2.16
N ASP A 143 -23.28 -5.46 2.17
CA ASP A 143 -24.22 -5.33 1.05
C ASP A 143 -23.91 -4.12 0.15
N MET A 144 -22.70 -3.55 0.26
CA MET A 144 -22.19 -2.43 -0.54
C MET A 144 -22.95 -1.11 -0.37
N LYS A 145 -23.82 -0.97 0.64
CA LYS A 145 -24.41 0.32 0.99
C LYS A 145 -23.35 1.25 1.59
N ILE A 146 -23.27 2.45 1.03
CA ILE A 146 -22.31 3.49 1.40
C ILE A 146 -22.98 4.52 2.32
N THR A 147 -22.37 4.79 3.47
CA THR A 147 -22.83 5.84 4.40
C THR A 147 -21.68 6.74 4.82
N THR A 148 -21.85 8.06 4.75
CA THR A 148 -20.87 9.01 5.30
C THR A 148 -20.76 8.85 6.81
N VAL A 149 -19.54 8.74 7.33
CA VAL A 149 -19.28 8.69 8.78
C VAL A 149 -18.56 9.95 9.28
N ALA A 150 -17.80 10.64 8.42
CA ALA A 150 -17.17 11.92 8.74
C ALA A 150 -16.98 12.75 7.47
N ASP A 151 -17.51 13.96 7.41
CA ASP A 151 -17.31 14.90 6.28
C ASP A 151 -17.06 16.35 6.73
N LYS A 152 -17.35 16.68 7.99
CA LYS A 152 -17.18 18.02 8.57
C LYS A 152 -16.69 17.99 10.01
N TYR A 153 -15.89 18.99 10.35
CA TYR A 153 -15.53 19.34 11.71
C TYR A 153 -15.93 20.80 12.00
N GLN A 154 -16.73 21.02 13.05
CA GLN A 154 -17.23 22.35 13.43
C GLN A 154 -17.86 23.12 12.25
N GLY A 155 -18.69 22.43 11.46
CA GLY A 155 -19.38 22.99 10.30
C GLY A 155 -18.53 23.14 9.03
N LYS A 156 -17.20 22.95 9.12
CA LYS A 156 -16.26 23.06 8.00
C LYS A 156 -15.96 21.70 7.41
N ARG A 157 -15.86 21.60 6.09
CA ARG A 157 -15.47 20.37 5.39
C ARG A 157 -14.05 19.94 5.76
N LEU A 158 -13.83 18.64 5.89
CA LEU A 158 -12.48 18.03 5.97
C LEU A 158 -11.63 18.43 4.76
N ASN A 159 -10.31 18.30 4.82
CA ASN A 159 -9.43 18.63 3.70
C ASN A 159 -9.58 17.59 2.58
N SER A 160 -9.08 16.39 2.82
CA SER A 160 -9.16 15.21 1.96
C SER A 160 -8.61 14.02 2.76
N PRO A 161 -9.45 13.31 3.54
CA PRO A 161 -9.02 12.19 4.36
C PRO A 161 -8.19 11.20 3.54
N ASN A 162 -7.05 10.75 4.07
CA ASN A 162 -6.04 10.04 3.29
C ASN A 162 -5.90 8.57 3.71
N ASP A 163 -5.51 8.30 4.97
CA ASP A 163 -5.44 6.93 5.51
C ASP A 163 -6.18 6.83 6.85
N VAL A 164 -6.55 5.61 7.25
CA VAL A 164 -7.45 5.34 8.39
C VAL A 164 -7.10 4.03 9.11
N VAL A 165 -7.19 4.04 10.44
CA VAL A 165 -6.98 2.86 11.29
C VAL A 165 -7.99 2.81 12.43
N PHE A 166 -8.49 1.61 12.72
CA PHE A 166 -9.32 1.36 13.89
C PHE A 166 -8.49 1.06 15.13
N ARG A 167 -9.01 1.47 16.30
CA ARG A 167 -8.69 0.87 17.60
C ARG A 167 -9.58 -0.33 17.86
N ALA A 168 -9.11 -1.21 18.74
CA ALA A 168 -9.88 -2.35 19.23
C ALA A 168 -11.24 -1.97 19.88
N ASP A 169 -11.37 -0.74 20.40
CA ASP A 169 -12.62 -0.23 21.00
C ASP A 169 -13.67 0.22 19.95
N GLY A 170 -13.36 0.12 18.67
CA GLY A 170 -14.21 0.55 17.56
C GLY A 170 -14.16 2.06 17.24
N SER A 171 -13.42 2.86 18.01
CA SER A 171 -13.02 4.19 17.56
C SER A 171 -11.98 4.10 16.45
N PHE A 172 -11.84 5.13 15.64
CA PHE A 172 -10.83 5.16 14.58
C PHE A 172 -10.13 6.50 14.52
N TYR A 173 -8.90 6.46 14.00
CA TYR A 173 -8.14 7.64 13.64
C TYR A 173 -7.94 7.69 12.13
N PHE A 174 -7.82 8.90 11.61
CA PHE A 174 -7.50 9.11 10.21
C PHE A 174 -6.70 10.38 10.02
N THR A 175 -5.96 10.44 8.91
CA THR A 175 -5.19 11.62 8.52
C THR A 175 -5.97 12.45 7.51
N ASP A 176 -5.90 13.78 7.64
CA ASP A 176 -6.60 14.74 6.79
C ASP A 176 -5.63 15.78 6.17
N PRO A 177 -4.67 15.34 5.34
CA PRO A 177 -3.83 16.23 4.54
C PRO A 177 -4.63 16.82 3.36
N PRO A 178 -4.08 17.81 2.63
CA PRO A 178 -4.81 18.48 1.56
C PRO A 178 -4.53 17.90 0.15
N TYR A 179 -4.09 16.64 0.02
CA TYR A 179 -3.70 16.05 -1.27
C TYR A 179 -4.82 16.00 -2.32
N GLY A 180 -6.06 15.84 -1.87
CA GLY A 180 -7.23 15.87 -2.75
C GLY A 180 -7.67 17.27 -3.17
N LEU A 181 -6.94 18.31 -2.77
CA LEU A 181 -7.17 19.69 -3.18
C LEU A 181 -6.10 20.10 -4.21
N PRO A 182 -6.47 20.59 -5.40
CA PRO A 182 -5.53 20.89 -6.48
C PRO A 182 -4.38 21.83 -6.11
N LYS A 183 -4.61 22.78 -5.20
CA LYS A 183 -3.58 23.72 -4.71
C LYS A 183 -3.13 23.42 -3.27
N GLY A 184 -3.45 22.26 -2.73
CA GLY A 184 -3.04 21.86 -1.38
C GLY A 184 -3.50 22.84 -0.31
N ASP A 185 -2.57 23.34 0.51
CA ASP A 185 -2.88 24.31 1.57
C ASP A 185 -3.35 25.67 1.05
N ASP A 186 -2.93 26.05 -0.15
CA ASP A 186 -3.28 27.32 -0.80
C ASP A 186 -4.61 27.25 -1.58
N ASP A 187 -5.29 26.10 -1.52
CA ASP A 187 -6.56 25.90 -2.19
C ASP A 187 -7.69 26.68 -1.50
N SER A 188 -8.43 27.48 -2.27
CA SER A 188 -9.53 28.28 -1.75
C SER A 188 -10.71 27.43 -1.25
N ALA A 189 -10.81 26.17 -1.69
CA ALA A 189 -11.80 25.22 -1.18
C ALA A 189 -11.43 24.65 0.20
N LYS A 190 -10.20 24.85 0.68
CA LYS A 190 -9.76 24.39 2.00
C LYS A 190 -10.39 25.22 3.12
N GLU A 191 -11.27 24.60 3.91
CA GLU A 191 -12.05 25.30 4.95
C GLU A 191 -11.36 25.26 6.32
N LEU A 192 -10.69 24.13 6.63
CA LEU A 192 -9.86 23.99 7.81
C LEU A 192 -8.52 24.73 7.62
N LYS A 193 -8.08 25.42 8.66
CA LYS A 193 -6.82 26.20 8.64
C LYS A 193 -5.60 25.38 9.06
N PHE A 194 -5.76 24.07 9.17
CA PHE A 194 -4.74 23.12 9.60
C PHE A 194 -4.94 21.79 8.89
N ASN A 195 -3.90 20.96 8.90
CA ASN A 195 -3.96 19.54 8.57
C ASN A 195 -3.93 18.79 9.91
N ALA A 196 -4.59 17.64 9.99
CA ALA A 196 -4.75 16.97 11.27
C ALA A 196 -4.77 15.45 11.15
N VAL A 197 -4.46 14.82 12.28
CA VAL A 197 -4.98 13.50 12.60
C VAL A 197 -6.23 13.69 13.43
N PHE A 198 -7.33 13.12 12.96
CA PHE A 198 -8.60 13.13 13.66
C PHE A 198 -8.87 11.79 14.33
N ARG A 199 -9.64 11.83 15.42
CA ARG A 199 -10.26 10.67 16.04
C ARG A 199 -11.77 10.78 15.91
N MET A 200 -12.43 9.69 15.55
CA MET A 200 -13.87 9.51 15.65
C MET A 200 -14.19 8.49 16.74
N ALA A 201 -14.94 8.91 17.76
CA ALA A 201 -15.39 8.02 18.82
C ALA A 201 -16.80 8.40 19.25
N LYS A 202 -17.71 7.42 19.33
CA LYS A 202 -19.10 7.60 19.79
C LYS A 202 -19.82 8.76 19.05
N GLY A 203 -19.60 8.86 17.74
CA GLY A 203 -20.19 9.91 16.88
C GLY A 203 -19.55 11.30 17.02
N LYS A 204 -18.48 11.44 17.82
CA LYS A 204 -17.75 12.71 18.01
C LYS A 204 -16.43 12.69 17.26
N LEU A 205 -16.26 13.69 16.40
CA LEU A 205 -15.01 13.94 15.67
C LEU A 205 -14.15 14.96 16.43
N GLN A 206 -12.88 14.63 16.66
CA GLN A 206 -11.93 15.49 17.38
C GLN A 206 -10.55 15.47 16.72
N PRO A 207 -9.91 16.62 16.46
CA PRO A 207 -8.51 16.64 16.04
C PRO A 207 -7.64 16.30 17.26
N VAL A 208 -6.74 15.33 17.10
CA VAL A 208 -5.83 14.87 18.16
C VAL A 208 -4.37 15.27 17.90
N ILE A 209 -4.00 15.51 16.63
CA ILE A 209 -2.68 16.00 16.21
C ILE A 209 -2.90 17.06 15.13
N LYS A 210 -2.20 18.21 15.19
CA LYS A 210 -2.37 19.35 14.26
C LYS A 210 -1.07 20.02 13.84
N ASP A 211 0.07 19.53 14.31
CA ASP A 211 1.41 20.11 14.14
C ASP A 211 2.21 19.45 13.00
N LEU A 212 1.63 18.47 12.31
CA LEU A 212 2.18 17.87 11.09
C LEU A 212 1.67 18.60 9.85
N SER A 213 2.57 18.94 8.92
CA SER A 213 2.19 19.62 7.68
C SER A 213 1.51 18.68 6.70
N ARG A 214 1.92 17.41 6.65
CA ARG A 214 1.42 16.39 5.70
C ARG A 214 1.21 15.05 6.42
N PRO A 215 0.31 14.97 7.42
CA PRO A 215 0.00 13.68 8.06
C PRO A 215 -0.56 12.73 7.00
N ASN A 216 0.00 11.53 6.91
CA ASN A 216 -0.30 10.59 5.82
C ASN A 216 -0.59 9.18 6.36
N GLY A 217 0.29 8.19 6.18
CA GLY A 217 0.06 6.85 6.70
C GLY A 217 -0.09 6.84 8.22
N ILE A 218 -0.91 5.90 8.69
CA ILE A 218 -1.29 5.77 10.09
C ILE A 218 -1.35 4.31 10.51
N ALA A 219 -0.78 3.98 11.66
CA ALA A 219 -0.89 2.65 12.24
C ALA A 219 -0.86 2.70 13.78
N ILE A 220 -1.33 1.63 14.40
CA ILE A 220 -1.36 1.47 15.86
C ILE A 220 -0.57 0.21 16.22
N SER A 221 0.22 0.27 17.30
CA SER A 221 0.94 -0.87 17.86
C SER A 221 -0.01 -2.01 18.30
N PRO A 222 0.43 -3.28 18.34
CA PRO A 222 -0.44 -4.40 18.74
C PRO A 222 -1.08 -4.21 20.13
N ASP A 223 -0.33 -3.62 21.06
CA ASP A 223 -0.81 -3.33 22.42
C ASP A 223 -1.79 -2.14 22.52
N GLN A 224 -2.11 -1.48 21.40
CA GLN A 224 -3.01 -0.32 21.29
C GLN A 224 -2.54 0.94 22.02
N LYS A 225 -1.26 1.02 22.41
CA LYS A 225 -0.72 2.14 23.20
C LYS A 225 0.11 3.13 22.41
N THR A 226 0.52 2.82 21.18
CA THR A 226 1.30 3.71 20.33
C THR A 226 0.59 3.97 19.00
N LEU A 227 0.46 5.25 18.64
CA LEU A 227 0.01 5.72 17.33
C LEU A 227 1.22 6.17 16.53
N TYR A 228 1.39 5.65 15.33
CA TYR A 228 2.43 6.05 14.38
C TYR A 228 1.83 6.85 13.23
N ILE A 229 2.43 8.00 12.91
CA ILE A 229 2.00 8.89 11.82
C ILE A 229 3.18 9.20 10.91
N ALA A 230 3.01 8.99 9.61
CA ALA A 230 3.95 9.48 8.60
C ALA A 230 3.69 10.96 8.32
N ASN A 231 4.75 11.73 8.12
CA ASN A 231 4.70 13.07 7.57
C ASN A 231 5.43 13.10 6.23
N SER A 232 4.66 13.29 5.16
CA SER A 232 5.11 13.21 3.76
C SER A 232 5.59 14.56 3.20
N GLU A 233 6.01 15.49 4.05
CA GLU A 233 6.54 16.77 3.60
C GLU A 233 7.95 16.57 3.05
N GLU A 234 8.23 17.01 1.83
CA GLU A 234 9.54 16.79 1.18
C GLU A 234 10.72 17.33 2.01
N LYS A 235 10.50 18.46 2.69
CA LYS A 235 11.51 19.10 3.57
C LYS A 235 11.51 18.57 5.00
N ASN A 236 10.60 17.66 5.35
CA ASN A 236 10.46 17.08 6.69
C ASN A 236 9.87 15.66 6.59
N ARG A 237 10.65 14.75 5.99
CA ARG A 237 10.27 13.36 5.73
C ARG A 237 10.52 12.54 6.99
N ILE A 238 9.50 12.43 7.84
CA ILE A 238 9.61 11.80 9.16
C ILE A 238 8.44 10.86 9.45
N TRP A 239 8.69 9.93 10.36
CA TRP A 239 7.66 9.20 11.09
C TRP A 239 7.67 9.66 12.54
N MET A 240 6.48 9.87 13.10
CA MET A 240 6.26 10.25 14.48
C MET A 240 5.54 9.14 15.22
N ALA A 241 5.84 8.98 16.51
CA ALA A 241 5.11 8.12 17.42
C ALA A 241 4.48 8.95 18.54
N TYR A 242 3.34 8.49 19.04
CA TYR A 242 2.58 9.14 20.10
C TYR A 242 1.99 8.07 21.02
N ASP A 243 1.88 8.38 22.30
CA ASP A 243 1.19 7.50 23.25
C ASP A 243 -0.32 7.69 23.12
N ILE A 244 -1.07 6.59 23.21
CA ILE A 244 -2.52 6.58 23.26
C ILE A 244 -2.99 6.11 24.63
N ALA A 245 -3.70 6.97 25.35
CA ALA A 245 -4.36 6.61 26.60
C ALA A 245 -5.60 5.75 26.38
N ASP A 246 -6.12 5.13 27.44
CA ASP A 246 -7.32 4.27 27.37
C ASP A 246 -8.56 5.03 26.84
N ASP A 247 -8.67 6.32 27.15
CA ASP A 247 -9.76 7.18 26.65
C ASP A 247 -9.58 7.60 25.18
N GLY A 248 -8.46 7.25 24.56
CA GLY A 248 -8.06 7.56 23.20
C GLY A 248 -7.38 8.93 23.01
N THR A 249 -7.05 9.63 24.10
CA THR A 249 -6.22 10.84 24.08
C THR A 249 -4.81 10.50 23.60
N VAL A 250 -4.25 11.38 22.77
CA VAL A 250 -2.92 11.22 22.17
C VAL A 250 -1.95 12.22 22.81
N SER A 251 -0.76 11.76 23.20
CA SER A 251 0.25 12.58 23.89
C SER A 251 1.68 12.10 23.63
N ASN A 252 2.68 12.72 24.26
CA ASN A 252 4.09 12.30 24.22
C ASN A 252 4.64 12.08 22.80
N ALA A 253 4.42 13.08 21.95
CA ALA A 253 4.93 13.11 20.58
C ALA A 253 6.45 12.93 20.57
N ARG A 254 6.94 11.99 19.76
CA ARG A 254 8.36 11.71 19.60
C ARG A 254 8.68 11.38 18.15
N LEU A 255 9.86 11.82 17.70
CA LEU A 255 10.40 11.43 16.42
C LEU A 255 10.70 9.94 16.46
N PHE A 256 10.10 9.17 15.54
CA PHE A 256 10.33 7.74 15.42
C PHE A 256 11.46 7.45 14.43
N ALA A 257 11.42 8.05 13.25
CA ALA A 257 12.48 7.98 12.25
C ALA A 257 12.49 9.22 11.37
N ASN A 258 13.68 9.61 10.87
CA ASN A 258 13.86 10.76 9.99
C ASN A 258 14.70 10.39 8.79
N VAL A 259 14.14 10.53 7.60
CA VAL A 259 14.77 10.22 6.31
C VAL A 259 14.87 11.46 5.42
N THR A 260 14.80 12.66 6.01
CA THR A 260 14.88 13.91 5.26
C THR A 260 16.21 14.06 4.51
N SER A 261 17.29 13.45 4.98
CA SER A 261 18.60 13.43 4.31
C SER A 261 18.75 12.37 3.22
N GLU A 262 17.81 11.42 3.10
CA GLU A 262 17.90 10.35 2.10
C GLU A 262 17.84 10.91 0.67
N LYS A 263 18.69 10.41 -0.22
CA LYS A 263 18.75 10.91 -1.61
C LYS A 263 17.80 10.16 -2.53
N ASP A 264 17.41 8.95 -2.14
CA ASP A 264 16.45 8.15 -2.87
C ASP A 264 15.09 8.86 -2.92
N ALA A 265 14.39 8.69 -4.05
CA ALA A 265 13.05 9.24 -4.23
C ALA A 265 12.03 8.52 -3.33
N GLY A 266 11.01 9.25 -2.88
CA GLY A 266 9.97 8.73 -1.98
C GLY A 266 9.90 9.53 -0.68
N VAL A 267 8.73 9.46 -0.06
CA VAL A 267 8.40 10.09 1.22
C VAL A 267 7.75 9.04 2.12
N PRO A 268 7.79 9.22 3.45
CA PRO A 268 6.92 8.49 4.37
C PRO A 268 5.48 8.57 3.89
N ASP A 269 4.87 7.46 3.53
CA ASP A 269 3.48 7.41 3.04
C ASP A 269 2.69 6.40 3.89
N GLY A 270 2.03 5.41 3.32
CA GLY A 270 1.35 4.34 4.05
C GLY A 270 2.24 3.41 4.88
N MET A 271 1.68 2.89 5.98
CA MET A 271 2.37 1.94 6.86
C MET A 271 1.43 0.92 7.48
N LYS A 272 2.00 -0.20 7.94
CA LYS A 272 1.33 -1.22 8.76
C LYS A 272 2.29 -1.76 9.82
N VAL A 273 1.74 -2.49 10.78
CA VAL A 273 2.49 -3.09 11.88
C VAL A 273 2.32 -4.60 11.82
N ASP A 274 3.39 -5.34 12.07
CA ASP A 274 3.34 -6.80 12.15
C ASP A 274 3.01 -7.29 13.57
N SER A 275 2.72 -8.59 13.69
CA SER A 275 2.37 -9.26 14.95
C SER A 275 3.45 -9.22 16.04
N LYS A 276 4.70 -8.85 15.68
CA LYS A 276 5.80 -8.63 16.63
C LYS A 276 5.97 -7.15 16.98
N GLY A 277 5.16 -6.26 16.41
CA GLY A 277 5.21 -4.82 16.62
C GLY A 277 6.21 -4.07 15.74
N ASN A 278 6.81 -4.70 14.72
CA ASN A 278 7.67 -3.98 13.78
C ASN A 278 6.81 -3.14 12.81
N ILE A 279 7.31 -1.97 12.44
CA ILE A 279 6.63 -1.04 11.54
C ILE A 279 7.16 -1.26 10.13
N TRP A 280 6.25 -1.48 9.19
CA TRP A 280 6.51 -1.62 7.77
C TRP A 280 5.93 -0.42 7.04
N ALA A 281 6.79 0.49 6.60
CA ALA A 281 6.38 1.79 6.09
C ALA A 281 7.00 2.07 4.72
N SER A 282 6.20 2.58 3.79
CA SER A 282 6.73 3.13 2.55
C SER A 282 7.56 4.38 2.83
N GLY A 283 8.71 4.47 2.17
CA GLY A 283 9.65 5.57 2.29
C GLY A 283 10.57 5.64 1.07
N PRO A 284 11.70 6.36 1.17
CA PRO A 284 12.68 6.45 0.09
C PRO A 284 13.06 5.07 -0.47
N ALA A 285 12.91 4.92 -1.79
CA ALA A 285 13.15 3.71 -2.60
C ALA A 285 12.39 2.42 -2.25
N GLY A 286 11.62 2.33 -1.16
CA GLY A 286 11.08 1.03 -0.76
C GLY A 286 10.26 1.01 0.53
N ILE A 287 9.97 -0.21 0.98
CA ILE A 287 9.35 -0.46 2.28
C ILE A 287 10.45 -0.60 3.33
N TRP A 288 10.51 0.36 4.24
CA TRP A 288 11.40 0.37 5.39
C TRP A 288 10.78 -0.44 6.53
N VAL A 289 11.60 -1.27 7.18
CA VAL A 289 11.18 -2.07 8.33
C VAL A 289 11.90 -1.61 9.57
N PHE A 290 11.15 -1.18 10.57
CA PHE A 290 11.66 -0.68 11.84
C PHE A 290 11.25 -1.58 12.99
N SER A 291 12.14 -1.79 13.97
CA SER A 291 11.77 -2.40 15.25
C SER A 291 10.74 -1.52 16.00
N PRO A 292 10.03 -2.04 17.01
CA PRO A 292 9.13 -1.24 17.84
C PRO A 292 9.79 0.00 18.48
N GLU A 293 11.11 -0.07 18.69
CA GLU A 293 11.94 1.01 19.26
C GLU A 293 12.44 2.02 18.21
N GLY A 294 12.14 1.81 16.92
CA GLY A 294 12.53 2.72 15.83
C GLY A 294 13.86 2.39 15.15
N LYS A 295 14.46 1.22 15.43
CA LYS A 295 15.69 0.81 14.74
C LYS A 295 15.37 0.34 13.31
N HIS A 296 16.01 0.92 12.30
CA HIS A 296 15.89 0.47 10.91
C HIS A 296 16.59 -0.90 10.73
N LEU A 297 15.80 -1.93 10.45
CA LEU A 297 16.24 -3.32 10.33
C LEU A 297 16.65 -3.68 8.89
N GLY A 298 15.97 -3.08 7.91
CA GLY A 298 16.20 -3.33 6.50
C GLY A 298 15.18 -2.64 5.60
N THR A 299 15.38 -2.77 4.29
CA THR A 299 14.54 -2.15 3.27
C THR A 299 14.24 -3.13 2.16
N ILE A 300 12.96 -3.29 1.80
CA ILE A 300 12.56 -3.93 0.54
C ILE A 300 12.54 -2.85 -0.52
N LYS A 301 13.62 -2.75 -1.31
CA LYS A 301 13.77 -1.78 -2.39
C LYS A 301 12.89 -2.21 -3.56
N MET A 302 12.06 -1.27 -4.02
CA MET A 302 11.00 -1.54 -4.99
C MET A 302 11.37 -1.02 -6.39
N PRO A 303 10.89 -1.65 -7.47
CA PRO A 303 11.07 -1.15 -8.83
C PRO A 303 10.21 0.10 -9.14
N GLU A 304 9.15 0.32 -8.38
CA GLU A 304 8.29 1.51 -8.41
C GLU A 304 8.18 2.08 -6.99
N LEU A 305 8.00 3.39 -6.86
CA LEU A 305 7.85 4.02 -5.54
C LEU A 305 6.60 3.48 -4.82
N PRO A 306 6.73 2.84 -3.65
CA PRO A 306 5.60 2.33 -2.90
C PRO A 306 4.81 3.48 -2.27
N ALA A 307 3.49 3.37 -2.29
CA ALA A 307 2.59 4.26 -1.57
C ALA A 307 2.15 3.62 -0.25
N ASN A 308 1.78 2.32 -0.26
CA ASN A 308 1.22 1.67 0.93
C ASN A 308 1.45 0.15 0.90
N CYS A 309 1.15 -0.53 2.01
CA CYS A 309 1.26 -1.98 2.11
C CYS A 309 0.22 -2.57 3.07
N ASN A 310 -0.05 -3.88 2.94
CA ASN A 310 -0.88 -4.63 3.87
C ASN A 310 -0.68 -6.14 3.72
N TRP A 311 -0.92 -6.91 4.77
CA TRP A 311 -0.87 -8.37 4.71
C TRP A 311 -2.13 -8.95 4.08
N GLY A 312 -1.97 -10.09 3.42
CA GLY A 312 -3.05 -10.92 2.88
C GLY A 312 -2.68 -12.40 2.84
N ASP A 313 -3.41 -13.18 2.05
CA ASP A 313 -3.36 -14.64 2.01
C ASP A 313 -3.55 -15.28 3.40
N ASP A 314 -2.55 -16.06 3.84
CA ASP A 314 -2.43 -16.70 5.15
C ASP A 314 -1.91 -15.76 6.24
N GLY A 315 -1.96 -14.45 5.99
CA GLY A 315 -1.42 -13.43 6.87
C GLY A 315 0.09 -13.26 6.77
N LYS A 316 0.79 -13.97 5.88
CA LYS A 316 2.26 -13.88 5.69
C LYS A 316 2.68 -13.38 4.31
N SER A 317 1.75 -12.94 3.48
CA SER A 317 2.05 -12.25 2.22
C SER A 317 1.86 -10.75 2.39
N LEU A 318 2.93 -9.96 2.24
CA LEU A 318 2.81 -8.51 2.22
C LEU A 318 2.52 -8.05 0.79
N TYR A 319 1.37 -7.43 0.59
CA TYR A 319 0.99 -6.75 -0.63
C TYR A 319 1.41 -5.28 -0.56
N ILE A 320 1.94 -4.77 -1.67
CA ILE A 320 2.49 -3.42 -1.76
C ILE A 320 1.89 -2.72 -2.98
N THR A 321 1.21 -1.60 -2.77
CA THR A 321 0.77 -0.71 -3.84
C THR A 321 1.90 0.25 -4.17
N ALA A 322 2.34 0.28 -5.42
CA ALA A 322 3.46 1.10 -5.85
C ALA A 322 3.20 1.66 -7.24
N ARG A 323 2.92 2.98 -7.30
CA ARG A 323 2.56 3.72 -8.52
C ARG A 323 1.53 2.95 -9.36
N THR A 324 1.96 2.32 -10.45
CA THR A 324 1.07 1.73 -11.46
C THR A 324 0.78 0.25 -11.23
N SER A 325 1.26 -0.32 -10.12
CA SER A 325 1.34 -1.77 -9.94
C SER A 325 1.07 -2.24 -8.52
N LEU A 326 0.71 -3.53 -8.43
CA LEU A 326 0.60 -4.28 -7.19
C LEU A 326 1.71 -5.33 -7.12
N TYR A 327 2.39 -5.37 -5.99
CA TYR A 327 3.45 -6.32 -5.71
C TYR A 327 3.10 -7.18 -4.49
N ARG A 328 3.76 -8.33 -4.38
CA ARG A 328 3.66 -9.26 -3.25
C ARG A 328 5.05 -9.75 -2.86
N VAL A 329 5.28 -9.93 -1.56
CA VAL A 329 6.46 -10.62 -1.01
C VAL A 329 6.02 -11.56 0.12
N LYS A 330 6.53 -12.79 0.12
CA LYS A 330 6.28 -13.75 1.21
C LYS A 330 7.21 -13.46 2.39
N LEU A 331 6.63 -13.38 3.57
CA LEU A 331 7.30 -13.07 4.83
C LEU A 331 7.27 -14.26 5.79
N ALA A 332 8.13 -14.22 6.81
CA ALA A 332 8.09 -15.16 7.92
C ALA A 332 7.15 -14.69 9.05
N VAL A 333 6.91 -13.38 9.12
CA VAL A 333 6.07 -12.72 10.12
C VAL A 333 4.65 -12.47 9.60
N GLU A 334 3.67 -12.67 10.50
CA GLU A 334 2.28 -12.32 10.23
C GLU A 334 2.05 -10.82 10.46
N GLY A 335 1.19 -10.21 9.66
CA GLY A 335 0.67 -8.88 9.95
C GLY A 335 -0.07 -8.85 11.29
N GLU A 336 -0.18 -7.67 11.91
CA GLU A 336 -1.05 -7.54 13.09
C GLU A 336 -2.48 -7.91 12.69
N LYS A 337 -3.14 -8.72 13.54
CA LYS A 337 -4.49 -9.21 13.24
C LYS A 337 -5.43 -8.02 13.06
N GLN A 338 -6.02 -7.92 11.87
CA GLN A 338 -7.08 -6.97 11.65
C GLN A 338 -8.27 -7.30 12.56
N ILE A 339 -9.09 -6.30 12.87
CA ILE A 339 -10.18 -6.36 13.85
C ILE A 339 -11.33 -7.32 13.43
N TYR A 340 -11.23 -7.98 12.27
CA TYR A 340 -12.18 -8.98 11.80
C TYR A 340 -11.69 -10.41 12.11
N PRO A 341 -12.57 -11.34 12.55
CA PRO A 341 -12.22 -12.73 12.89
C PRO A 341 -11.71 -13.59 11.73
#